data_AF-A0A2I4DC29-F1
#
_entry.id   AF-A0A2I4DC29-F1
#
_cell.length_a   1.000
_cell.length_b   1.000
_cell.length_c   1.000
_cell.angle_alpha   90.00
_cell.angle_beta   90.00
_cell.angle_gamma   90.00
#
_symmetry.space_group_name_H-M   'P 1'
#
loop_
_entity.id
_entity.type
_entity.pdbx_description
1 polymer ?
#
loop_
_entity_poly.entity_id
_entity_poly.type
_entity_poly.pdbx_seq_one_letter_code
_entity_poly.pdbx_strand_id
1 'polypeptide(L)'
;MDSALLLLFLWALMGMVSLQSSERCPERLQEQERRKLCPRSCRSDKDCASKRQCLCDGQCGLSCVAPGRTCPWPLPLSETSEVRLLSPSPTFSALLEVRCRPGFTSPSSGSDVTVRRCQGDRQWSGDELICTETRSPERTSARMCSLPTEVTDTFSIHGDTSVGSSIHYSCLSG
;
A
#
# COMPACT_ATOMS: atom_id res chain seq x y z
N MET A 1 22.74 36.34 -34.93
CA MET A 1 21.90 35.32 -34.24
C MET A 1 21.86 35.71 -32.78
N ASP A 2 20.81 36.43 -32.42
CA ASP A 2 20.76 37.29 -31.24
C ASP A 2 20.71 36.50 -29.93
N SER A 3 21.69 36.80 -29.07
CA SER A 3 21.80 36.23 -27.72
C SER A 3 20.55 36.47 -26.86
N ALA A 4 19.76 37.49 -27.21
CA ALA A 4 18.47 37.79 -26.60
C ALA A 4 17.40 36.72 -26.90
N LEU A 5 17.41 36.12 -28.10
CA LEU A 5 16.48 35.05 -28.46
C LEU A 5 16.80 33.76 -27.68
N LEU A 6 18.09 33.43 -27.51
CA LEU A 6 18.52 32.28 -26.73
C LEU A 6 18.11 32.38 -25.25
N LEU A 7 18.17 33.57 -24.66
CA LEU A 7 17.74 33.80 -23.27
C LEU A 7 16.22 33.71 -23.11
N LEU A 8 15.45 34.17 -24.09
CA LEU A 8 13.99 34.04 -24.10
C LEU A 8 13.54 32.57 -24.27
N PHE A 9 14.24 31.80 -25.11
CA PHE A 9 13.99 30.36 -25.26
C PHE A 9 14.32 29.57 -23.97
N LEU A 10 15.37 29.94 -23.24
CA LEU A 10 15.73 29.32 -21.96
C LEU A 10 14.72 29.62 -20.85
N TRP A 11 14.12 30.81 -20.83
CA TRP A 11 13.04 31.15 -19.90
C TRP A 11 11.73 30.42 -20.21
N ALA A 12 11.40 30.23 -21.50
CA ALA A 12 10.24 29.45 -21.91
C ALA A 12 10.35 27.96 -21.51
N LEU A 13 11.57 27.41 -21.51
CA LEU A 13 11.82 26.01 -21.13
C LEU A 13 11.80 25.76 -19.62
N MET A 14 12.07 26.76 -18.77
CA MET A 14 11.95 26.63 -17.30
C MET A 14 10.52 26.84 -16.76
N GLY A 15 9.58 27.27 -17.61
CA GLY A 15 8.21 27.59 -17.20
C GLY A 15 7.21 26.42 -17.11
N MET A 16 7.60 25.20 -17.50
CA MET A 16 6.66 24.06 -17.64
C MET A 16 7.07 22.83 -16.82
N VAL A 17 7.62 23.03 -15.62
CA VAL A 17 7.66 21.96 -14.60
C VAL A 17 6.92 22.44 -13.36
N SER A 18 5.62 22.68 -13.50
CA SER A 18 4.70 22.51 -12.38
C SER A 18 4.02 21.17 -12.55
N LEU A 19 4.68 20.11 -12.08
CA LEU A 19 3.97 18.92 -11.63
C LEU A 19 3.28 19.27 -10.31
N GLN A 20 2.31 20.20 -10.38
CA GLN A 20 1.34 20.35 -9.33
C GLN A 20 0.33 19.21 -9.53
N SER A 21 0.64 18.05 -8.97
CA SER A 21 -0.43 17.18 -8.49
C SER A 21 -1.11 17.90 -7.32
N SER A 22 -1.85 18.98 -7.61
CA SER A 22 -2.95 19.36 -6.74
C SER A 22 -4.01 18.29 -6.97
N GLU A 23 -3.78 17.12 -6.38
CA GLU A 23 -4.84 16.14 -6.16
C GLU A 23 -5.90 16.91 -5.39
N ARG A 24 -6.97 17.27 -6.10
CA ARG A 24 -8.11 17.95 -5.49
C ARG A 24 -8.57 17.06 -4.34
N CYS A 25 -8.75 17.64 -3.16
CA CYS A 25 -9.20 16.88 -2.02
C CYS A 25 -10.49 16.13 -2.40
N PRO A 26 -10.56 14.80 -2.17
CA PRO A 26 -11.69 14.01 -2.60
C PRO A 26 -12.97 14.57 -1.98
N GLU A 27 -14.06 14.47 -2.74
CA GLU A 27 -15.36 14.89 -2.25
C GLU A 27 -15.78 13.99 -1.08
N ARG A 28 -16.35 14.60 -0.05
CA ARG A 28 -16.76 13.88 1.16
C ARG A 28 -17.85 12.88 0.80
N LEU A 29 -17.58 11.59 0.98
CA LEU A 29 -18.57 10.54 0.73
C LEU A 29 -19.79 10.76 1.63
N GLN A 30 -20.95 10.98 1.01
CA GLN A 30 -22.18 11.41 1.66
C GLN A 30 -23.01 10.21 2.15
N GLU A 31 -22.40 9.28 2.89
CA GLU A 31 -23.16 8.17 3.50
C GLU A 31 -23.47 8.48 4.97
N GLN A 32 -24.77 8.46 5.30
CA GLN A 32 -25.39 8.92 6.55
C GLN A 32 -24.85 8.24 7.83
N GLU A 33 -24.04 7.18 7.72
CA GLU A 33 -23.50 6.40 8.84
C GLU A 33 -22.09 6.82 9.34
N ARG A 34 -21.32 7.61 8.58
CA ARG A 34 -19.98 8.08 9.02
C ARG A 34 -19.96 9.47 9.66
N ARG A 35 -21.14 10.06 9.91
CA ARG A 35 -21.30 11.41 10.48
C ARG A 35 -20.66 11.57 11.87
N LYS A 36 -20.35 10.47 12.58
CA LYS A 36 -19.62 10.50 13.86
C LYS A 36 -18.09 10.33 13.73
N LEU A 37 -17.59 9.79 12.62
CA LEU A 37 -16.17 9.48 12.43
C LEU A 37 -15.39 10.65 11.85
N CYS A 38 -15.98 11.39 10.91
CA CYS A 38 -15.29 12.49 10.26
C CYS A 38 -15.50 13.82 11.00
N PRO A 39 -14.45 14.65 11.16
CA PRO A 39 -14.60 16.00 11.68
C PRO A 39 -15.55 16.86 10.83
N ARG A 40 -15.97 17.99 11.40
CA ARG A 40 -16.86 18.97 10.75
C ARG A 40 -16.29 19.39 9.40
N SER A 41 -17.11 19.38 8.36
CA SER A 41 -16.70 19.85 7.03
C SER A 41 -16.49 21.37 7.00
N CYS A 42 -15.66 21.82 6.07
CA CYS A 42 -15.31 23.23 5.89
C CYS A 42 -14.96 23.52 4.42
N ARG A 43 -14.92 24.81 4.07
CA ARG A 43 -14.40 25.31 2.79
C ARG A 43 -13.12 26.14 3.00
N SER A 44 -12.99 26.77 4.16
CA SER A 44 -11.81 27.56 4.55
C SER A 44 -11.58 27.51 6.07
N ASP A 45 -10.41 27.94 6.52
CA ASP A 45 -10.06 28.00 7.95
C ASP A 45 -11.05 28.82 8.79
N LYS A 46 -11.71 29.82 8.17
CA LYS A 46 -12.70 30.67 8.84
C LYS A 46 -13.96 29.92 9.27
N ASP A 47 -14.25 28.78 8.64
CA ASP A 47 -15.39 27.92 8.99
C ASP A 47 -15.10 27.10 10.27
N CYS A 48 -13.84 27.05 10.68
CA CYS A 48 -13.37 26.25 11.80
C CYS A 48 -13.25 27.07 13.08
N ALA A 49 -13.79 26.53 14.17
CA ALA A 49 -13.68 27.16 15.49
C ALA A 49 -12.33 26.88 16.14
N SER A 50 -11.83 27.86 16.92
CA SER A 50 -10.57 27.80 17.67
C SER A 50 -9.33 27.72 16.74
N LYS A 51 -8.25 27.07 17.18
CA LYS A 51 -6.98 26.90 16.45
C LYS A 51 -7.03 25.79 15.39
N ARG A 52 -8.20 25.52 14.80
CA ARG A 52 -8.39 24.47 13.79
C ARG A 52 -8.19 25.04 12.39
N GLN A 53 -7.78 24.17 11.47
CA GLN A 53 -7.57 24.50 10.05
C GLN A 53 -8.44 23.60 9.18
N CYS A 54 -8.82 24.11 8.01
CA CYS A 54 -9.56 23.39 7.01
C CYS A 54 -8.61 22.66 6.07
N LEU A 55 -8.34 21.39 6.36
CA LEU A 55 -7.35 20.58 5.64
C LEU A 55 -8.00 19.35 5.03
N CYS A 56 -7.32 18.76 4.03
CA CYS A 56 -7.78 17.54 3.38
C CYS A 56 -7.61 16.33 4.29
N ASP A 57 -8.72 15.66 4.60
CA ASP A 57 -8.79 14.59 5.59
C ASP A 57 -9.12 13.22 4.98
N GLY A 58 -8.54 12.94 3.82
CA GLY A 58 -8.79 11.69 3.07
C GLY A 58 -10.27 11.55 2.72
N GLN A 59 -10.87 10.41 3.03
CA GLN A 59 -12.28 10.12 2.72
C GLN A 59 -13.28 11.12 3.36
N CYS A 60 -12.87 11.86 4.39
CA CYS A 60 -13.69 12.89 5.02
C CYS A 60 -13.78 14.20 4.19
N GLY A 61 -13.01 14.30 3.11
CA GLY A 61 -12.85 15.52 2.32
C GLY A 61 -12.20 16.64 3.14
N LEU A 62 -12.53 17.89 2.83
CA LEU A 62 -12.11 19.03 3.65
C LEU A 62 -12.80 18.99 5.02
N SER A 63 -11.99 18.98 6.08
CA SER A 63 -12.49 18.92 7.45
C SER A 63 -11.71 19.86 8.39
N CYS A 64 -12.38 20.33 9.45
CA CYS A 64 -11.77 21.15 10.49
C CYS A 64 -10.93 20.30 11.42
N VAL A 65 -9.60 20.33 11.23
CA VAL A 65 -8.64 19.52 11.97
C VAL A 65 -7.79 20.36 12.92
N ALA A 66 -7.21 19.73 13.93
CA ALA A 66 -6.22 20.35 14.81
C ALA A 66 -4.84 19.76 14.50
N PRO A 67 -4.02 20.38 13.64
CA PRO A 67 -2.83 19.75 13.07
C PRO A 67 -1.79 19.29 14.09
N GLY A 68 -1.66 20.03 15.19
CA GLY A 68 -0.74 19.71 16.29
C GLY A 68 -1.22 18.61 17.23
N ARG A 69 -2.39 18.01 17.01
CA ARG A 69 -2.86 16.84 17.76
C ARG A 69 -2.29 15.58 17.12
N THR A 70 -1.94 14.62 17.96
CA THR A 70 -1.35 13.34 17.54
C THR A 70 -2.37 12.22 17.53
N CYS A 71 -2.17 11.26 16.64
CA CYS A 71 -2.77 9.94 16.72
C CYS A 71 -2.05 9.07 17.78
N PRO A 72 -2.67 7.96 18.23
CA PRO A 72 -2.04 7.05 19.18
C PRO A 72 -0.68 6.56 18.69
N TRP A 73 0.34 6.73 19.54
CA TRP A 73 1.71 6.29 19.28
C TRP A 73 2.48 6.20 20.60
N PRO A 74 3.32 5.17 20.82
CA PRO A 74 3.48 3.98 19.98
C PRO A 74 2.19 3.12 19.97
N LEU A 75 2.00 2.34 18.91
CA LEU A 75 0.92 1.34 18.91
C LEU A 75 1.29 0.18 19.85
N PRO A 76 0.31 -0.57 20.39
CA PRO A 76 0.57 -1.77 21.17
C PRO A 76 1.47 -2.76 20.41
N LEU A 77 2.34 -3.46 21.14
CA LEU A 77 3.20 -4.48 20.55
C LEU A 77 2.38 -5.65 20.00
N SER A 78 2.82 -6.16 18.85
CA SER A 78 2.25 -7.32 18.17
C SER A 78 3.32 -8.37 17.90
N GLU A 79 2.97 -9.62 18.18
CA GLU A 79 3.80 -10.79 17.88
C GLU A 79 3.77 -11.14 16.39
N THR A 80 2.75 -10.71 15.65
CA THR A 80 2.52 -11.11 14.25
C THR A 80 2.82 -9.99 13.25
N SER A 81 2.93 -8.75 13.73
CA SER A 81 3.17 -7.57 12.91
C SER A 81 4.18 -6.62 13.55
N GLU A 82 4.79 -5.79 12.71
CA GLU A 82 5.65 -4.69 13.09
C GLU A 82 5.08 -3.37 12.58
N VAL A 83 5.30 -2.31 13.35
CA VAL A 83 4.79 -0.97 13.08
C VAL A 83 5.95 0.00 13.01
N ARG A 84 5.98 0.82 11.97
CA ARG A 84 7.00 1.87 11.79
C ARG A 84 6.34 3.20 11.46
N LEU A 85 6.63 4.23 12.25
CA LEU A 85 6.26 5.59 11.90
C LEU A 85 7.13 6.07 10.75
N LEU A 86 6.52 6.49 9.64
CA LEU A 86 7.23 6.99 8.46
C LEU A 86 7.45 8.50 8.52
N SER A 87 6.61 9.21 9.28
CA SER A 87 6.72 10.65 9.50
C SER A 87 7.54 10.99 10.76
N PRO A 88 8.05 12.23 10.90
CA PRO A 88 8.82 12.64 12.07
C PRO A 88 8.02 12.62 13.39
N SER A 89 6.70 12.82 13.30
CA SER A 89 5.78 12.82 14.45
C SER A 89 4.43 12.22 14.04
N PRO A 90 3.67 11.64 14.98
CA PRO A 90 2.36 11.04 14.72
C PRO A 90 1.23 12.08 14.66
N THR A 91 1.51 13.26 14.10
CA THR A 91 0.57 14.39 13.96
C THR A 91 -0.36 14.22 12.76
N PHE A 92 -1.32 15.12 12.56
CA PHE A 92 -2.22 15.07 11.39
C PHE A 92 -1.46 14.89 10.07
N SER A 93 -1.99 14.03 9.18
CA SER A 93 -1.37 13.61 7.92
C SER A 93 -0.07 12.82 8.04
N ALA A 94 0.42 12.52 9.24
CA ALA A 94 1.51 11.58 9.42
C ALA A 94 1.16 10.22 8.83
N LEU A 95 2.18 9.51 8.36
CA LEU A 95 2.08 8.16 7.82
C LEU A 95 2.77 7.17 8.75
N LEU A 96 2.16 6.01 8.92
CA LEU A 96 2.81 4.82 9.48
C LEU A 96 2.62 3.64 8.55
N GLU A 97 3.57 2.71 8.62
CA GLU A 97 3.54 1.41 7.95
C GLU A 97 3.25 0.35 9.01
N VAL A 98 2.33 -0.57 8.71
CA VAL A 98 2.14 -1.82 9.44
C VAL A 98 2.47 -2.95 8.49
N ARG A 99 3.35 -3.86 8.91
CA ARG A 99 3.84 -4.98 8.12
C ARG A 99 3.68 -6.28 8.89
N CYS A 100 3.21 -7.34 8.24
CA CYS A 100 3.25 -8.68 8.81
C CYS A 100 4.70 -9.15 8.94
N ARG A 101 5.02 -9.75 10.09
CA ARG A 101 6.35 -10.32 10.29
C ARG A 101 6.58 -11.49 9.34
N PRO A 102 7.85 -11.85 9.04
CA PRO A 102 8.15 -13.05 8.27
C PRO A 102 7.45 -14.29 8.84
N GLY A 103 6.81 -15.08 7.99
CA GLY A 103 6.00 -16.24 8.40
C GLY A 103 4.53 -15.92 8.70
N PHE A 104 4.12 -14.65 8.57
CA PHE A 104 2.73 -14.22 8.63
C PHE A 104 2.32 -13.53 7.33
N THR A 105 1.07 -13.72 6.94
CA THR A 105 0.47 -13.10 5.75
C THR A 105 -0.87 -12.46 6.08
N SER A 106 -1.25 -11.41 5.35
CA SER A 106 -2.58 -10.80 5.45
C SER A 106 -3.54 -11.37 4.40
N PRO A 107 -4.52 -12.21 4.79
CA PRO A 107 -5.47 -12.79 3.85
C PRO A 107 -6.50 -11.78 3.33
N SER A 108 -6.74 -10.69 4.07
CA SER A 108 -7.82 -9.73 3.77
C SER A 108 -7.45 -8.66 2.75
N SER A 109 -6.18 -8.24 2.72
CA SER A 109 -5.75 -7.06 1.97
C SER A 109 -4.92 -7.38 0.73
N GLY A 110 -4.58 -8.66 0.51
CA GLY A 110 -3.74 -9.11 -0.61
C GLY A 110 -2.29 -8.60 -0.57
N SER A 111 -1.92 -7.89 0.50
CA SER A 111 -0.60 -7.31 0.75
C SER A 111 -0.25 -7.50 2.22
N ASP A 112 0.96 -7.95 2.52
CA ASP A 112 1.44 -8.10 3.90
C ASP A 112 1.84 -6.76 4.55
N VAL A 113 1.54 -5.65 3.88
CA VAL A 113 1.87 -4.29 4.29
C VAL A 113 0.67 -3.37 4.04
N THR A 114 0.40 -2.50 5.00
CA THR A 114 -0.53 -1.37 4.84
C THR A 114 0.09 -0.07 5.34
N VAL A 115 -0.25 1.04 4.69
CA VAL A 115 0.13 2.39 5.11
C VAL A 115 -1.10 3.11 5.62
N ARG A 116 -1.03 3.62 6.84
CA ARG A 116 -2.13 4.34 7.50
C ARG A 116 -1.76 5.81 7.70
N ARG A 117 -2.73 6.70 7.51
CA ARG A 117 -2.58 8.15 7.70
C ARG A 117 -3.27 8.59 8.98
N CYS A 118 -2.65 9.47 9.76
CA CYS A 118 -3.28 10.09 10.91
C CYS A 118 -4.35 11.09 10.44
N GLN A 119 -5.61 10.84 10.81
CA GLN A 119 -6.78 11.61 10.37
C GLN A 119 -7.17 12.70 11.38
N GLY A 120 -8.07 13.58 10.97
CA GLY A 120 -8.52 14.73 11.77
C GLY A 120 -9.29 14.35 13.04
N ASP A 121 -9.81 13.12 13.10
CA ASP A 121 -10.45 12.52 14.28
C ASP A 121 -9.45 11.93 15.29
N ARG A 122 -8.14 12.00 14.96
CA ARG A 122 -7.01 11.44 15.71
C ARG A 122 -6.95 9.91 15.69
N GLN A 123 -7.51 9.28 14.65
CA GLN A 123 -7.34 7.85 14.41
C GLN A 123 -6.49 7.60 13.17
N TRP A 124 -5.85 6.44 13.13
CA TRP A 124 -5.13 5.98 11.95
C TRP A 124 -6.12 5.44 10.92
N SER A 125 -5.99 5.87 9.67
CA SER A 125 -6.91 5.51 8.60
C SER A 125 -6.92 4.02 8.26
N GLY A 126 -8.01 3.57 7.64
CA GLY A 126 -8.17 2.18 7.23
C GLY A 126 -8.43 1.25 8.42
N ASP A 127 -8.64 -0.02 8.14
CA ASP A 127 -8.85 -1.03 9.17
C ASP A 127 -7.51 -1.57 9.70
N GLU A 128 -7.56 -2.28 10.82
CA GLU A 128 -6.39 -2.95 11.37
C GLU A 128 -5.91 -4.09 10.45
N LEU A 129 -4.60 -4.18 10.22
CA LEU A 129 -4.01 -5.26 9.45
C LEU A 129 -3.96 -6.52 10.30
N ILE A 130 -4.74 -7.53 9.91
CA ILE A 130 -4.73 -8.84 10.56
C ILE A 130 -3.70 -9.72 9.85
N CYS A 131 -2.68 -10.13 10.59
CA CYS A 131 -1.62 -11.03 10.14
C CYS A 131 -1.86 -12.42 10.72
N THR A 132 -2.08 -13.41 9.87
CA THR A 132 -2.25 -14.81 10.25
C THR A 132 -1.00 -15.59 9.87
N GLU A 133 -0.63 -16.57 10.69
CA GLU A 133 0.48 -17.47 10.38
C GLU A 133 0.27 -18.03 8.97
N THR A 134 1.30 -17.91 8.14
CA THR A 134 1.32 -18.58 6.86
C THR A 134 1.34 -20.06 7.19
N ARG A 135 0.18 -20.72 7.06
CA ARG A 135 0.18 -22.17 6.91
C ARG A 135 1.07 -22.39 5.69
N SER A 136 2.30 -22.82 5.94
CA SER A 136 3.10 -23.42 4.90
C SER A 136 2.14 -24.39 4.23
N PRO A 137 1.87 -24.33 2.91
CA PRO A 137 1.64 -25.60 2.28
C PRO A 137 2.88 -26.38 2.70
N GLU A 138 2.65 -27.49 3.37
CA GLU A 138 3.67 -28.41 3.81
C GLU A 138 4.84 -28.46 2.82
N ARG A 139 6.02 -28.84 3.30
CA ARG A 139 7.15 -29.30 2.47
C ARG A 139 6.79 -30.55 1.62
N THR A 140 5.65 -30.58 0.94
CA THR A 140 5.13 -31.66 0.10
C THR A 140 4.52 -31.06 -1.18
N SER A 141 5.26 -30.17 -1.82
CA SER A 141 5.37 -30.28 -3.28
C SER A 141 6.84 -30.12 -3.57
N ALA A 142 7.54 -31.25 -3.69
CA ALA A 142 8.72 -31.28 -4.53
C ALA A 142 8.31 -30.57 -5.82
N ARG A 143 8.94 -29.43 -6.12
CA ARG A 143 8.73 -28.73 -7.40
C ARG A 143 9.13 -29.72 -8.48
N MET A 144 8.14 -30.46 -8.96
CA MET A 144 8.27 -31.45 -9.99
C MET A 144 7.73 -30.82 -11.26
N CYS A 145 8.50 -30.89 -12.33
CA CYS A 145 8.02 -30.48 -13.64
C CYS A 145 7.01 -31.53 -14.12
N SER A 146 5.76 -31.12 -14.32
CA SER A 146 4.72 -31.99 -14.87
C SER A 146 5.08 -32.34 -16.31
N LEU A 147 5.16 -33.63 -16.63
CA LEU A 147 5.36 -34.10 -17.99
C LEU A 147 4.01 -34.17 -18.73
N PRO A 148 3.94 -33.76 -20.02
CA PRO A 148 2.74 -33.93 -20.82
C PRO A 148 2.38 -35.43 -20.93
N THR A 149 1.10 -35.76 -20.77
CA THR A 149 0.57 -37.14 -20.82
C THR A 149 0.89 -37.85 -22.15
N GLU A 150 1.01 -37.07 -23.22
CA GLU A 150 1.33 -37.57 -24.57
C GLU A 150 2.74 -38.18 -24.65
N VAL A 151 3.62 -37.89 -23.69
CA VAL A 151 4.99 -38.42 -23.63
C VAL A 151 5.08 -39.69 -22.78
N THR A 152 4.16 -39.89 -21.82
CA THR A 152 4.19 -41.07 -20.92
C THR A 152 3.73 -42.35 -21.59
N ASP A 153 2.91 -42.24 -22.63
CA ASP A 153 2.30 -43.41 -23.28
C ASP A 153 3.13 -43.96 -24.46
N THR A 154 4.11 -43.18 -24.97
CA THR A 154 4.94 -43.55 -26.12
C THR A 154 6.38 -43.90 -25.77
N PHE A 155 6.88 -43.43 -24.62
CA PHE A 155 8.28 -43.55 -24.23
C PHE A 155 8.43 -44.12 -22.83
N SER A 156 9.45 -44.96 -22.62
CA SER A 156 9.94 -45.29 -21.27
C SER A 156 10.75 -44.11 -20.74
N ILE A 157 10.40 -43.62 -19.56
CA ILE A 157 11.03 -42.47 -18.91
C ILE A 157 11.88 -42.97 -17.75
N HIS A 158 13.16 -42.60 -17.73
CA HIS A 158 14.10 -42.89 -16.66
C HIS A 158 14.60 -41.60 -16.00
N GLY A 159 14.59 -41.55 -14.67
CA GLY A 159 15.01 -40.38 -13.88
C GLY A 159 13.86 -39.78 -13.07
N ASP A 160 14.12 -38.65 -12.40
CA ASP A 160 13.14 -37.91 -11.61
C ASP A 160 12.82 -36.55 -12.26
N THR A 161 11.69 -35.93 -11.93
CA THR A 161 11.26 -34.65 -12.49
C THR A 161 11.50 -33.46 -11.55
N SER A 162 12.35 -33.63 -10.54
CA SER A 162 12.67 -32.55 -9.60
C SER A 162 13.48 -31.44 -10.28
N VAL A 163 13.40 -30.21 -9.75
CA VAL A 163 14.19 -29.10 -10.28
C VAL A 163 15.68 -29.41 -10.19
N GLY A 164 16.35 -29.41 -11.35
CA GLY A 164 17.80 -29.61 -11.46
C GLY A 164 18.22 -31.03 -11.84
N SER A 165 17.28 -31.97 -11.97
CA SER A 165 17.56 -33.30 -12.52
C SER A 165 17.34 -33.34 -14.04
N SER A 166 17.75 -34.45 -14.64
CA SER A 166 17.55 -34.74 -16.05
C SER A 166 16.84 -36.09 -16.19
N ILE A 167 15.86 -36.15 -17.09
CA ILE A 167 15.18 -37.39 -17.48
C ILE A 167 15.66 -37.84 -18.86
N HIS A 168 15.64 -39.15 -19.08
CA HIS A 168 15.96 -39.78 -20.36
C HIS A 168 14.75 -40.51 -20.92
N TYR A 169 14.49 -40.32 -22.21
CA TYR A 169 13.41 -40.99 -22.94
C TYR A 169 13.98 -42.10 -23.81
N SER A 170 13.34 -43.27 -23.81
CA SER A 170 13.63 -44.34 -24.75
C SER A 170 12.34 -44.85 -25.39
N CYS A 171 12.39 -45.15 -26.69
CA CYS A 171 11.26 -45.74 -27.39
C CYS A 171 10.92 -47.12 -26.80
N LEU A 172 9.63 -47.43 -26.69
CA LEU A 172 9.19 -48.79 -26.41
C LEU A 172 9.52 -49.68 -27.62
N SER A 173 10.07 -50.87 -27.37
CA SER A 173 10.29 -51.86 -28.43
C SER A 173 8.95 -52.24 -29.05
N GLY A 174 8.81 -52.05 -30.36
CA GLY A 174 7.62 -52.43 -31.14
C GLY A 174 7.49 -53.93 -31.36
#